data_AF-A0A0D6AM02-F1
#
_entry.id   AF-A0A0D6AM02-F1
#
_cell.length_a   1.000
_cell.length_b   1.000
_cell.length_c   1.000
_cell.angle_alpha   90.00
_cell.angle_beta   90.00
_cell.angle_gamma   90.00
#
_symmetry.space_group_name_H-M   'P 1'
#
loop_
_entity.id
_entity.type
_entity.pdbx_description
1 polymer ?
#
loop_
_entity_poly.entity_id
_entity_poly.type
_entity_poly.pdbx_seq_one_letter_code
_entity_poly.pdbx_strand_id
1 'polypeptide(L)'
;MVNINWQKLQNGSDIRGVALTGVEGEEVNLTPDVVAIIGKAFTVWLSQQQNKSISELTISIGRDSRLSGETLMNAIMNSIEQLGVIVYDFGIASTPAMFMSTVTDGFECDGGIMLTASHLPFNRNGLKFFTNKGGLEKQNITDILTLAQKNEFPINQGKGCIEKRDFMSVYASQFVQKIREGVNHPHHFDTPLQGLKIIVDAGNGAGGFYATKVLQPLGADIENSQFLEPDGNFPNHIPNPENKEAMMSICQAVINHRADFGIIFDTDVDRSAAVDSQGKELNRNKLIALISAIILKEHPHSTIVTDSITSDGLTKFIEQELKGKHHRFKRGYKNVINESLRLNQEGIESWLAIETSGHAALKENYFLDDGAYLITKLLIELAKLKLDNKDLTALINNLEEPLESEEFRLIIKAENFKDYGTKVIEKLTEFSANQPDWKIIPNNYEGIRVSCKLPEEKGWFLLRLSLHDPVLPLNIETNIQGGVNKIANRLVTFFNTFEELNLKDLLE
;
A
#
# COMPACT_ATOMS: atom_id res chain seq x y z
N MET A 1 29.91 -12.82 16.08
CA MET A 1 28.93 -12.95 14.99
C MET A 1 27.55 -12.84 15.59
N VAL A 2 26.68 -12.00 15.03
CA VAL A 2 25.28 -11.92 15.43
C VAL A 2 24.60 -13.23 15.04
N ASN A 3 24.13 -14.01 16.02
CA ASN A 3 23.55 -15.34 15.80
C ASN A 3 22.04 -15.21 15.52
N ILE A 4 21.67 -14.85 14.29
CA ILE A 4 20.28 -14.78 13.84
C ILE A 4 20.08 -15.55 12.54
N ASN A 5 18.84 -15.98 12.29
CA ASN A 5 18.45 -16.53 11.00
C ASN A 5 18.06 -15.39 10.05
N TRP A 6 19.03 -14.93 9.25
CA TRP A 6 18.86 -13.82 8.30
C TRP A 6 17.68 -13.99 7.35
N GLN A 7 17.47 -15.21 6.85
CA GLN A 7 16.39 -15.49 5.89
C GLN A 7 14.99 -15.38 6.52
N LYS A 8 14.86 -15.52 7.85
CA LYS A 8 13.59 -15.28 8.56
C LYS A 8 13.19 -13.80 8.63
N LEU A 9 14.12 -12.88 8.36
CA LEU A 9 13.81 -11.45 8.29
C LEU A 9 13.20 -11.04 6.94
N GLN A 10 13.29 -11.90 5.91
CA GLN A 10 12.74 -11.59 4.60
C GLN A 10 11.21 -11.68 4.63
N ASN A 11 10.54 -10.62 4.21
CA ASN A 11 9.12 -10.58 3.94
C ASN A 11 8.87 -10.07 2.52
N GLY A 12 8.84 -10.99 1.55
CA GLY A 12 8.69 -10.63 0.14
C GLY A 12 9.85 -9.78 -0.37
N SER A 13 9.53 -8.57 -0.85
CA SER A 13 10.46 -7.52 -1.30
C SER A 13 11.03 -6.68 -0.16
N ASP A 14 10.66 -6.96 1.09
CA ASP A 14 10.99 -6.14 2.23
C ASP A 14 11.74 -6.96 3.31
N ILE A 15 12.32 -6.26 4.27
CA ILE A 15 12.81 -6.84 5.52
C ILE A 15 11.86 -6.46 6.66
N ARG A 16 11.48 -7.42 7.50
CA ARG A 16 10.63 -7.21 8.69
C ARG A 16 11.16 -8.00 9.88
N GLY A 17 11.03 -7.41 11.07
CA GLY A 17 11.42 -8.07 12.32
C GLY A 17 10.80 -7.42 13.55
N VAL A 18 11.05 -8.03 14.70
CA VAL A 18 10.68 -7.51 16.02
C VAL A 18 11.82 -6.62 16.49
N ALA A 19 11.53 -5.33 16.67
CA ALA A 19 12.52 -4.31 17.05
C ALA A 19 12.41 -3.90 18.52
N LEU A 20 11.27 -4.15 19.17
CA LEU A 20 11.02 -3.86 20.58
C LEU A 20 10.37 -5.05 21.28
N THR A 21 10.55 -5.13 22.59
CA THR A 21 9.80 -6.06 23.44
C THR A 21 8.36 -5.54 23.64
N GLY A 22 7.51 -6.38 24.25
CA GLY A 22 6.15 -5.95 24.67
C GLY A 22 5.01 -6.76 24.08
N VAL A 23 5.29 -7.69 23.17
CA VAL A 23 4.32 -8.68 22.69
C VAL A 23 4.79 -10.07 23.12
N GLU A 24 3.92 -10.81 23.82
CA GLU A 24 4.23 -12.14 24.33
C GLU A 24 4.55 -13.11 23.18
N GLY A 25 5.61 -13.91 23.33
CA GLY A 25 6.06 -14.85 22.30
C GLY A 25 6.85 -14.23 21.14
N GLU A 26 7.05 -12.91 21.12
CA GLU A 26 7.83 -12.23 20.09
C GLU A 26 9.20 -11.77 20.62
N GLU A 27 10.26 -12.48 20.26
CA GLU A 27 11.64 -12.11 20.61
C GLU A 27 12.23 -11.07 19.65
N VAL A 28 12.95 -10.09 20.21
CA VAL A 28 13.63 -9.04 19.43
C VAL A 28 14.70 -9.67 18.54
N ASN A 29 14.56 -9.49 17.23
CA ASN A 29 15.48 -10.03 16.22
C ASN A 29 15.97 -8.98 15.21
N LEU A 30 15.44 -7.75 15.26
CA LEU A 30 15.85 -6.62 14.44
C LEU A 30 16.52 -5.56 15.34
N THR A 31 17.78 -5.81 15.69
CA THR A 31 18.57 -4.95 16.58
C THR A 31 19.41 -3.94 15.80
N PRO A 32 19.98 -2.91 16.46
CA PRO A 32 20.95 -1.99 15.85
C PRO A 32 22.09 -2.70 15.11
N ASP A 33 22.67 -3.75 15.70
CA ASP A 33 23.74 -4.54 15.07
C ASP A 33 23.26 -5.25 13.81
N VAL A 34 22.05 -5.81 13.83
CA VAL A 34 21.46 -6.50 12.67
C VAL A 34 21.23 -5.53 11.53
N VAL A 35 20.60 -4.37 11.78
CA VAL A 35 20.35 -3.39 10.72
C VAL A 35 21.65 -2.74 10.22
N ALA A 36 22.65 -2.56 11.08
CA ALA A 36 23.97 -2.07 10.68
C ALA A 36 24.63 -3.00 9.65
N ILE A 37 24.54 -4.32 9.86
CA ILE A 37 25.05 -5.34 8.93
C ILE A 37 24.22 -5.35 7.63
N ILE A 38 22.90 -5.23 7.72
CA ILE A 38 22.01 -5.14 6.55
C ILE A 38 22.35 -3.90 5.70
N GLY A 39 22.59 -2.74 6.34
CA GLY A 39 23.00 -1.51 5.66
C GLY A 39 24.30 -1.67 4.87
N LYS A 40 25.31 -2.29 5.49
CA LYS A 40 26.58 -2.63 4.83
C LYS A 40 26.37 -3.59 3.66
N ALA A 41 25.52 -4.60 3.84
CA ALA A 41 25.18 -5.57 2.80
C ALA A 41 24.46 -4.92 1.61
N PHE A 42 23.50 -4.03 1.86
CA PHE A 42 22.83 -3.25 0.82
C PHE A 42 23.83 -2.36 0.08
N THR A 43 24.77 -1.72 0.79
CA THR A 43 25.82 -0.88 0.18
C THR A 43 26.69 -1.69 -0.80
N VAL A 44 27.16 -2.87 -0.38
CA VAL A 44 27.95 -3.77 -1.24
C VAL A 44 27.13 -4.25 -2.43
N TRP A 45 25.89 -4.66 -2.20
CA TRP A 45 24.97 -5.06 -3.26
C TRP A 45 24.76 -3.93 -4.28
N LEU A 46 24.52 -2.71 -3.81
CA LEU A 46 24.27 -1.54 -4.65
C LEU A 46 25.48 -1.17 -5.50
N SER A 47 26.68 -1.17 -4.90
CA SER A 47 27.96 -0.99 -5.60
C SER A 47 28.12 -1.99 -6.75
N GLN A 48 27.81 -3.27 -6.51
CA GLN A 48 27.87 -4.32 -7.53
C GLN A 48 26.84 -4.11 -8.64
N GLN A 49 25.58 -3.77 -8.28
CA GLN A 49 24.52 -3.56 -9.27
C GLN A 49 24.75 -2.36 -10.17
N GLN A 50 25.38 -1.31 -9.65
CA GLN A 50 25.65 -0.08 -10.39
C GLN A 50 27.05 0.00 -10.99
N ASN A 51 27.92 -0.98 -10.69
CA ASN A 51 29.33 -0.96 -11.08
C ASN A 51 30.04 0.34 -10.68
N LYS A 52 29.79 0.79 -9.43
CA LYS A 52 30.37 1.99 -8.82
C LYS A 52 31.20 1.61 -7.60
N SER A 53 32.25 2.36 -7.29
CA SER A 53 32.94 2.20 -6.00
C SER A 53 31.99 2.58 -4.86
N ILE A 54 32.12 1.93 -3.71
CA ILE A 54 31.33 2.27 -2.52
C ILE A 54 31.53 3.74 -2.11
N SER A 55 32.74 4.27 -2.29
CA SER A 55 33.07 5.66 -1.97
C SER A 55 32.43 6.70 -2.91
N GLU A 56 31.82 6.25 -4.00
CA GLU A 56 31.09 7.10 -4.96
C GLU A 56 29.58 7.05 -4.74
N LEU A 57 29.10 6.17 -3.84
CA LEU A 57 27.69 6.01 -3.57
C LEU A 57 27.17 7.12 -2.67
N THR A 58 26.00 7.64 -3.04
CA THR A 58 25.14 8.44 -2.18
C THR A 58 23.89 7.63 -1.82
N ILE A 59 23.66 7.38 -0.54
CA ILE A 59 22.49 6.61 -0.05
C ILE A 59 21.66 7.48 0.87
N SER A 60 20.37 7.64 0.56
CA SER A 60 19.42 8.30 1.43
C SER A 60 18.81 7.34 2.45
N ILE A 61 18.59 7.82 3.66
CA ILE A 61 17.94 7.05 4.72
C ILE A 61 16.85 7.91 5.36
N GLY A 62 15.67 7.33 5.52
CA GLY A 62 14.54 7.92 6.22
C GLY A 62 13.81 6.86 7.05
N ARG A 63 12.94 7.30 7.96
CA ARG A 63 12.16 6.43 8.84
C ARG A 63 10.74 6.93 9.01
N ASP A 64 9.84 6.02 9.39
CA ASP A 64 8.52 6.38 9.89
C ASP A 64 8.57 6.80 11.39
N SER A 65 7.39 6.97 11.99
CA SER A 65 7.23 7.44 13.37
C SER A 65 7.54 6.39 14.45
N ARG A 66 7.88 5.14 14.09
CA ARG A 66 8.09 4.05 15.05
C ARG A 66 9.19 4.35 16.06
N LEU A 67 8.96 3.92 17.30
CA LEU A 67 9.82 4.19 18.46
C LEU A 67 11.26 3.67 18.30
N SER A 68 11.45 2.53 17.62
CA SER A 68 12.78 1.96 17.34
C SER A 68 13.52 2.66 16.19
N GLY A 69 12.82 3.48 15.40
CA GLY A 69 13.31 4.00 14.13
C GLY A 69 14.59 4.82 14.25
N GLU A 70 14.67 5.73 15.23
CA GLU A 70 15.85 6.60 15.39
C GLU A 70 17.12 5.80 15.71
N THR A 71 17.04 4.87 16.65
CA THR A 71 18.17 4.01 17.05
C THR A 71 18.62 3.12 15.89
N LEU A 72 17.69 2.50 15.17
CA LEU A 72 18.00 1.63 14.04
C LEU A 72 18.59 2.43 12.86
N MET A 73 18.02 3.60 12.55
CA MET A 73 18.48 4.47 11.49
C MET A 73 19.92 4.94 11.75
N ASN A 74 20.22 5.42 12.96
CA ASN A 74 21.57 5.83 13.35
C ASN A 74 22.59 4.70 13.22
N ALA A 75 22.21 3.46 13.55
CA ALA A 75 23.09 2.31 13.40
C ALA A 75 23.43 2.02 11.92
N ILE A 76 22.46 2.16 11.01
CA ILE A 76 22.69 2.00 9.56
C ILE A 76 23.57 3.14 9.04
N MET A 77 23.23 4.40 9.33
CA MET A 77 23.97 5.56 8.82
C MET A 77 25.45 5.49 9.20
N ASN A 78 25.75 5.26 10.48
CA ASN A 78 27.12 5.13 10.97
C ASN A 78 27.85 3.91 10.36
N SER A 79 27.14 2.81 10.09
CA SER A 79 27.78 1.60 9.57
C SER A 79 28.18 1.73 8.11
N ILE A 80 27.40 2.44 7.29
CA ILE A 80 27.67 2.62 5.85
C ILE A 80 28.57 3.84 5.59
N GLU A 81 28.50 4.88 6.42
CA GLU A 81 29.45 6.00 6.39
C GLU A 81 30.89 5.50 6.60
N GLN A 82 31.09 4.55 7.53
CA GLN A 82 32.38 3.87 7.73
C GLN A 82 32.89 3.08 6.51
N LEU A 83 32.02 2.73 5.56
CA LEU A 83 32.42 2.11 4.29
C LEU A 83 32.85 3.14 3.23
N GLY A 84 32.67 4.43 3.49
CA GLY A 84 32.99 5.53 2.60
C GLY A 84 31.79 6.16 1.89
N VAL A 85 30.56 5.77 2.21
CA VAL A 85 29.33 6.26 1.58
C VAL A 85 29.00 7.70 2.02
N ILE A 86 28.47 8.50 1.10
CA ILE A 86 27.78 9.76 1.42
C ILE A 86 26.35 9.41 1.82
N VAL A 87 25.96 9.71 3.05
CA VAL A 87 24.65 9.37 3.60
C VAL A 87 23.80 10.63 3.70
N TYR A 88 22.63 10.63 3.08
CA TYR A 88 21.63 11.68 3.32
C TYR A 88 20.65 11.24 4.40
N ASP A 89 20.68 11.94 5.53
CA ASP A 89 19.74 11.78 6.64
C ASP A 89 18.51 12.65 6.38
N PHE A 90 17.37 12.02 6.10
CA PHE A 90 16.08 12.69 5.94
C PHE A 90 15.23 12.70 7.21
N GLY A 91 15.66 12.04 8.29
CA GLY A 91 14.87 11.88 9.49
C GLY A 91 13.52 11.19 9.23
N ILE A 92 12.42 11.82 9.65
CA ILE A 92 11.06 11.34 9.34
C ILE A 92 10.79 11.55 7.84
N ALA A 93 10.45 10.47 7.15
CA ALA A 93 10.10 10.47 5.74
C ALA A 93 8.90 9.54 5.46
N SER A 94 8.31 9.66 4.28
CA SER A 94 7.40 8.64 3.75
C SER A 94 8.14 7.60 2.92
N THR A 95 7.58 6.41 2.80
CA THR A 95 8.07 5.35 1.90
C THR A 95 8.24 5.85 0.46
N PRO A 96 7.23 6.48 -0.17
CA PRO A 96 7.40 6.98 -1.54
C PRO A 96 8.46 8.09 -1.66
N ALA A 97 8.64 8.95 -0.65
CA ALA A 97 9.71 9.95 -0.67
C ALA A 97 11.10 9.32 -0.78
N MET A 98 11.32 8.14 -0.18
CA MET A 98 12.61 7.46 -0.27
C MET A 98 12.93 7.00 -1.69
N PHE A 99 11.94 6.50 -2.45
CA PHE A 99 12.13 6.27 -3.88
C PHE A 99 12.37 7.58 -4.63
N MET A 100 11.55 8.60 -4.39
CA MET A 100 11.65 9.88 -5.10
C MET A 100 13.02 10.55 -4.95
N SER A 101 13.72 10.33 -3.83
CA SER A 101 15.08 10.82 -3.64
C SER A 101 16.11 10.27 -4.62
N THR A 102 15.84 9.11 -5.23
CA THR A 102 16.71 8.47 -6.23
C THR A 102 16.52 9.02 -7.65
N VAL A 103 15.43 9.75 -7.89
CA VAL A 103 15.06 10.27 -9.22
C VAL A 103 14.83 11.78 -9.24
N THR A 104 14.88 12.45 -8.09
CA THR A 104 14.70 13.91 -7.98
C THR A 104 16.02 14.65 -8.21
N ASP A 105 16.01 15.58 -9.16
CA ASP A 105 17.13 16.46 -9.49
C ASP A 105 17.77 17.11 -8.25
N GLY A 106 19.10 17.05 -8.18
CA GLY A 106 19.86 17.61 -7.04
C GLY A 106 19.93 16.69 -5.81
N PHE A 107 19.21 15.57 -5.81
CA PHE A 107 19.38 14.49 -4.83
C PHE A 107 19.93 13.24 -5.51
N GLU A 108 19.24 12.72 -6.54
CA GLU A 108 19.65 11.60 -7.41
C GLU A 108 20.44 10.51 -6.67
N CYS A 109 19.96 10.11 -5.49
CA CYS A 109 20.65 9.16 -4.64
C CYS A 109 20.75 7.80 -5.34
N ASP A 110 21.91 7.15 -5.25
CA ASP A 110 22.12 5.84 -5.86
C ASP A 110 21.20 4.79 -5.26
N GLY A 111 20.85 4.92 -3.97
CA GLY A 111 19.87 4.08 -3.31
C GLY A 111 19.18 4.80 -2.15
N GLY A 112 18.02 4.27 -1.76
CA GLY A 112 17.25 4.75 -0.62
C GLY A 112 16.89 3.61 0.34
N ILE A 113 16.94 3.88 1.64
CA ILE A 113 16.51 2.96 2.70
C ILE A 113 15.40 3.62 3.51
N MET A 114 14.22 3.01 3.51
CA MET A 114 13.12 3.40 4.39
C MET A 114 13.03 2.44 5.57
N LEU A 115 13.19 2.94 6.79
CA LEU A 115 12.89 2.17 8.01
C LEU A 115 11.41 2.27 8.33
N THR A 116 10.71 1.15 8.18
CA THR A 116 9.28 1.05 8.46
C THR A 116 8.84 -0.40 8.57
N ALA A 117 7.77 -0.63 9.32
CA ALA A 117 6.97 -1.84 9.23
C ALA A 117 5.52 -1.56 8.79
N SER A 118 5.28 -0.43 8.10
CA SER A 118 3.98 0.03 7.61
C SER A 118 2.90 -0.04 8.71
N HIS A 119 1.87 -0.86 8.57
CA HIS A 119 0.76 -1.01 9.51
C HIS A 119 0.93 -2.12 10.57
N LEU A 120 2.11 -2.77 10.64
CA LEU A 120 2.33 -3.80 11.65
C LEU A 120 2.32 -3.22 13.08
N PRO A 121 2.13 -4.04 14.13
CA PRO A 121 2.12 -3.57 15.52
C PRO A 121 3.35 -2.74 15.91
N PHE A 122 3.23 -1.94 16.97
CA PHE A 122 4.25 -0.95 17.40
C PHE A 122 5.65 -1.55 17.62
N ASN A 123 5.73 -2.81 18.04
CA ASN A 123 6.99 -3.49 18.35
C ASN A 123 7.75 -3.97 17.11
N ARG A 124 7.13 -3.93 15.93
CA ARG A 124 7.73 -4.31 14.65
C ARG A 124 8.45 -3.13 14.01
N ASN A 125 9.50 -3.42 13.24
CA ASN A 125 10.11 -2.48 12.30
C ASN A 125 10.69 -3.27 11.10
N GLY A 126 11.29 -2.59 10.14
CA GLY A 126 11.74 -3.21 8.91
C GLY A 126 12.49 -2.25 8.01
N LEU A 127 12.86 -2.74 6.82
CA LEU A 127 13.52 -1.95 5.80
C LEU A 127 12.86 -2.20 4.44
N LYS A 128 12.61 -1.11 3.71
CA LYS A 128 12.33 -1.11 2.27
C LYS A 128 13.52 -0.47 1.56
N PHE A 129 13.89 -0.99 0.40
CA PHE A 129 15.05 -0.50 -0.35
C PHE A 129 14.63 -0.03 -1.73
N PHE A 130 15.28 1.03 -2.19
CA PHE A 130 15.00 1.69 -3.46
C PHE A 130 16.27 1.94 -4.25
N THR A 131 16.12 1.95 -5.57
CA THR A 131 17.07 2.50 -6.54
C THR A 131 16.28 3.37 -7.51
N ASN A 132 16.96 4.05 -8.44
CA ASN A 132 16.31 4.78 -9.52
C ASN A 132 15.45 3.91 -10.46
N LYS A 133 15.50 2.57 -10.33
CA LYS A 133 14.65 1.62 -11.05
C LYS A 133 13.37 1.23 -10.31
N GLY A 134 13.19 1.68 -9.06
CA GLY A 134 12.04 1.34 -8.21
C GLY A 134 12.45 0.68 -6.89
N GLY A 135 11.44 0.23 -6.14
CA GLY A 135 11.62 -0.61 -4.96
C GLY A 135 12.11 -2.01 -5.33
N LEU A 136 12.99 -2.58 -4.52
CA LEU A 136 13.62 -3.86 -4.81
C LEU A 136 12.64 -5.04 -4.89
N GLU A 137 13.08 -6.13 -5.51
CA GLU A 137 12.33 -7.38 -5.64
C GLU A 137 12.81 -8.46 -4.67
N LYS A 138 12.00 -9.50 -4.49
CA LYS A 138 12.27 -10.61 -3.55
C LYS A 138 13.69 -11.17 -3.66
N GLN A 139 14.17 -11.42 -4.88
CA GLN A 139 15.50 -11.99 -5.09
C GLN A 139 16.61 -11.03 -4.63
N ASN A 140 16.44 -9.72 -4.82
CA ASN A 140 17.43 -8.74 -4.38
C ASN A 140 17.57 -8.75 -2.85
N ILE A 141 16.46 -8.87 -2.12
CA ILE A 141 16.49 -9.00 -0.66
C ILE A 141 17.18 -10.29 -0.23
N THR A 142 16.93 -11.40 -0.92
CA THR A 142 17.63 -12.67 -0.66
C THR A 142 19.14 -12.51 -0.84
N ASP A 143 19.58 -11.79 -1.88
CA ASP A 143 21.00 -11.53 -2.14
C ASP A 143 21.62 -10.63 -1.05
N ILE A 144 20.93 -9.56 -0.65
CA ILE A 144 21.35 -8.67 0.44
C ILE A 144 21.49 -9.44 1.77
N LEU A 145 20.50 -10.26 2.12
CA LEU A 145 20.55 -11.06 3.35
C LEU A 145 21.65 -12.14 3.30
N THR A 146 21.97 -12.65 2.11
CA THR A 146 23.10 -13.57 1.91
C THR A 146 24.44 -12.85 2.15
N LEU A 147 24.60 -11.61 1.69
CA LEU A 147 25.77 -10.77 1.99
C LEU A 147 25.85 -10.44 3.48
N ALA A 148 24.71 -10.11 4.11
CA ALA A 148 24.62 -9.86 5.53
C ALA A 148 25.03 -11.08 6.37
N GLN A 149 24.61 -12.28 5.96
CA GLN A 149 24.97 -13.53 6.62
C GLN A 149 26.47 -13.84 6.53
N LYS A 150 27.12 -13.53 5.40
CA LYS A 150 28.58 -13.66 5.27
C LYS A 150 29.31 -12.69 6.21
N ASN A 151 28.76 -11.48 6.36
CA ASN A 151 29.31 -10.43 7.23
C ASN A 151 30.79 -10.11 6.92
N GLU A 152 31.13 -10.14 5.64
CA GLU A 152 32.45 -9.83 5.08
C GLU A 152 32.32 -8.56 4.24
N PHE A 153 32.80 -7.45 4.77
CA PHE A 153 32.69 -6.13 4.14
C PHE A 153 34.07 -5.54 3.90
N PRO A 154 34.25 -4.74 2.83
CA PRO A 154 35.52 -4.09 2.56
C PRO A 154 35.92 -3.18 3.71
N ILE A 155 37.22 -3.16 4.02
CA ILE A 155 37.80 -2.26 5.01
C ILE A 155 38.01 -0.90 4.34
N ASN A 156 37.45 0.13 4.97
CA ASN A 156 37.53 1.57 4.68
C ASN A 156 38.39 2.00 3.47
N GLN A 157 37.75 2.50 2.41
CA GLN A 157 38.41 3.05 1.21
C GLN A 157 38.21 4.58 1.02
N GLY A 158 37.45 5.28 1.88
CA GLY A 158 37.12 6.70 1.66
C GLY A 158 36.63 7.44 2.90
N LYS A 159 36.51 8.78 2.81
CA LYS A 159 35.89 9.61 3.86
C LYS A 159 34.40 9.75 3.56
N GLY A 160 33.59 8.80 4.04
CA GLY A 160 32.13 8.96 4.02
C GLY A 160 31.70 10.17 4.86
N CYS A 161 30.45 10.58 4.73
CA CYS A 161 29.85 11.62 5.56
C CYS A 161 28.36 11.39 5.75
N ILE A 162 27.79 11.96 6.81
CA ILE A 162 26.35 12.00 7.04
C ILE A 162 25.91 13.46 6.92
N GLU A 163 24.98 13.73 6.01
CA GLU A 163 24.41 15.05 5.76
C GLU A 163 22.92 15.05 6.02
N LYS A 164 22.47 15.89 6.96
CA LYS A 164 21.04 16.10 7.18
C LYS A 164 20.46 16.97 6.06
N ARG A 165 19.41 16.49 5.39
CA ARG A 165 18.74 17.21 4.30
C ARG A 165 17.22 17.15 4.44
N ASP A 166 16.53 18.25 4.17
CA ASP A 166 15.06 18.33 4.20
C ASP A 166 14.46 17.93 2.86
N PHE A 167 14.47 16.63 2.57
CA PHE A 167 13.87 16.11 1.34
C PHE A 167 12.33 16.16 1.36
N MET A 168 11.70 16.06 2.53
CA MET A 168 10.24 16.10 2.63
C MET A 168 9.65 17.43 2.18
N SER A 169 10.34 18.56 2.37
CA SER A 169 9.91 19.84 1.77
C SER A 169 10.01 19.83 0.24
N VAL A 170 11.05 19.21 -0.33
CA VAL A 170 11.22 19.10 -1.79
C VAL A 170 10.13 18.22 -2.38
N TYR A 171 9.90 17.04 -1.81
CA TYR A 171 8.83 16.13 -2.19
C TYR A 171 7.44 16.78 -2.07
N ALA A 172 7.14 17.46 -0.96
CA ALA A 172 5.89 18.21 -0.81
C ALA A 172 5.70 19.30 -1.87
N SER A 173 6.77 20.02 -2.22
CA SER A 173 6.71 21.09 -3.22
C SER A 173 6.33 20.59 -4.61
N GLN A 174 6.69 19.35 -4.96
CA GLN A 174 6.28 18.72 -6.21
C GLN A 174 4.75 18.54 -6.26
N PHE A 175 4.13 18.13 -5.15
CA PHE A 175 2.66 18.05 -5.06
C PHE A 175 2.00 19.42 -5.14
N VAL A 176 2.55 20.42 -4.45
CA VAL A 176 2.06 21.80 -4.52
C VAL A 176 2.05 22.28 -5.97
N GLN A 177 3.17 22.13 -6.68
CA GLN A 177 3.27 22.52 -8.09
C GLN A 177 2.25 21.75 -8.95
N LYS A 178 2.17 20.43 -8.77
CA LYS A 178 1.25 19.57 -9.51
C LYS A 178 -0.22 19.92 -9.30
N ILE A 179 -0.62 20.35 -8.10
CA ILE A 179 -1.98 20.80 -7.83
C ILE A 179 -2.23 22.16 -8.50
N ARG A 180 -1.29 23.11 -8.41
CA ARG A 180 -1.43 24.43 -9.08
C ARG A 180 -1.60 24.27 -10.59
N GLU A 181 -0.71 23.52 -11.21
CA GLU A 181 -0.74 23.24 -12.65
C GLU A 181 -1.95 22.38 -13.04
N GLY A 182 -2.25 21.36 -12.24
CA GLY A 182 -3.35 20.44 -12.48
C GLY A 182 -4.70 21.13 -12.44
N VAL A 183 -4.96 21.93 -11.39
CA VAL A 183 -6.21 22.70 -11.25
C VAL A 183 -6.23 23.88 -12.20
N ASN A 184 -5.10 24.58 -12.35
CA ASN A 184 -4.95 25.79 -13.16
C ASN A 184 -6.07 26.80 -12.90
N HIS A 185 -6.29 27.11 -11.61
CA HIS A 185 -7.43 27.91 -11.17
C HIS A 185 -7.40 29.31 -11.82
N PRO A 186 -8.49 29.80 -12.43
CA PRO A 186 -8.49 31.03 -13.24
C PRO A 186 -8.14 32.32 -12.46
N HIS A 187 -8.46 32.34 -11.16
CA HIS A 187 -8.23 33.50 -10.28
C HIS A 187 -7.27 33.27 -9.10
N HIS A 188 -6.93 32.02 -8.78
CA HIS A 188 -6.21 31.63 -7.56
C HIS A 188 -5.17 30.54 -7.88
N PHE A 189 -4.30 30.79 -8.85
CA PHE A 189 -3.30 29.81 -9.28
C PHE A 189 -2.43 29.31 -8.11
N ASP A 190 -1.97 30.20 -7.23
CA ASP A 190 -1.10 29.84 -6.11
C ASP A 190 -1.83 29.15 -4.96
N THR A 191 -3.13 29.42 -4.82
CA THR A 191 -4.02 28.94 -3.74
C THR A 191 -5.30 28.30 -4.31
N PRO A 192 -5.19 27.27 -5.15
CA PRO A 192 -6.32 26.71 -5.89
C PRO A 192 -7.32 25.96 -5.00
N LEU A 193 -6.97 25.70 -3.74
CA LEU A 193 -7.83 25.04 -2.74
C LEU A 193 -8.47 26.06 -1.78
N GLN A 194 -8.32 27.37 -2.05
CA GLN A 194 -8.93 28.42 -1.22
C GLN A 194 -10.44 28.20 -1.07
N GLY A 195 -10.90 28.18 0.19
CA GLY A 195 -12.30 27.99 0.53
C GLY A 195 -12.73 26.54 0.71
N LEU A 196 -11.85 25.56 0.46
CA LEU A 196 -12.11 24.16 0.78
C LEU A 196 -11.62 23.81 2.18
N LYS A 197 -12.46 23.14 2.96
CA LYS A 197 -12.10 22.56 4.26
C LYS A 197 -11.67 21.12 4.06
N ILE A 198 -10.39 20.84 4.28
CA ILE A 198 -9.82 19.52 4.03
C ILE A 198 -9.15 19.03 5.31
N ILE A 199 -9.65 17.91 5.83
CA ILE A 199 -9.14 17.29 7.05
C ILE A 199 -8.17 16.17 6.66
N VAL A 200 -6.96 16.21 7.21
CA VAL A 200 -6.02 15.09 7.15
C VAL A 200 -6.01 14.38 8.51
N ASP A 201 -6.22 13.07 8.49
CA ASP A 201 -5.92 12.18 9.59
C ASP A 201 -4.62 11.43 9.25
N ALA A 202 -3.55 11.73 10.00
CA ALA A 202 -2.27 11.08 9.81
C ALA A 202 -2.04 9.91 10.78
N GLY A 203 -2.96 9.64 11.72
CA GLY A 203 -2.85 8.58 12.73
C GLY A 203 -1.52 8.53 13.49
N ASN A 204 -0.85 9.68 13.67
CA ASN A 204 0.52 9.80 14.21
C ASN A 204 1.61 9.08 13.40
N GLY A 205 1.34 8.76 12.13
CA GLY A 205 2.30 8.34 11.12
C GLY A 205 3.07 9.51 10.49
N ALA A 206 3.70 9.26 9.36
CA ALA A 206 4.47 10.26 8.61
C ALA A 206 3.62 11.16 7.72
N GLY A 207 2.29 10.96 7.62
CA GLY A 207 1.39 11.67 6.71
C GLY A 207 1.10 13.14 7.04
N GLY A 208 1.48 13.62 8.22
CA GLY A 208 1.15 14.98 8.69
C GLY A 208 1.72 16.11 7.81
N PHE A 209 2.80 15.85 7.08
CA PHE A 209 3.38 16.81 6.13
C PHE A 209 2.39 17.22 5.04
N TYR A 210 1.45 16.37 4.66
CA TYR A 210 0.52 16.67 3.57
C TYR A 210 -0.42 17.81 3.95
N ALA A 211 -0.85 17.88 5.21
CA ALA A 211 -1.65 19.00 5.71
C ALA A 211 -0.85 20.32 5.66
N THR A 212 0.31 20.34 6.28
CA THR A 212 1.05 21.58 6.56
C THR A 212 1.94 22.05 5.39
N LYS A 213 2.51 21.12 4.62
CA LYS A 213 3.44 21.44 3.51
C LYS A 213 2.79 21.37 2.13
N VAL A 214 1.62 20.74 1.98
CA VAL A 214 0.91 20.65 0.69
C VAL A 214 -0.39 21.47 0.72
N LEU A 215 -1.35 21.10 1.58
CA LEU A 215 -2.68 21.71 1.57
C LEU A 215 -2.69 23.17 2.02
N GLN A 216 -2.01 23.49 3.13
CA GLN A 216 -2.00 24.85 3.68
C GLN A 216 -1.37 25.88 2.71
N PRO A 217 -0.22 25.64 2.06
CA PRO A 217 0.31 26.54 1.02
C PRO A 217 -0.59 26.72 -0.21
N LEU A 218 -1.51 25.77 -0.45
CA LEU A 218 -2.50 25.83 -1.52
C LEU A 218 -3.82 26.49 -1.10
N GLY A 219 -3.90 27.01 0.13
CA GLY A 219 -5.04 27.81 0.63
C GLY A 219 -6.18 27.00 1.23
N ALA A 220 -6.05 25.68 1.37
CA ALA A 220 -7.06 24.87 2.05
C ALA A 220 -7.13 25.20 3.55
N ASP A 221 -8.33 25.16 4.11
CA ASP A 221 -8.55 25.20 5.56
C ASP A 221 -8.29 23.81 6.14
N ILE A 222 -7.23 23.69 6.93
CA ILE A 222 -6.76 22.45 7.57
C ILE A 222 -6.98 22.44 9.08
N GLU A 223 -7.69 23.42 9.66
CA GLU A 223 -7.74 23.68 11.12
C GLU A 223 -8.12 22.44 11.94
N ASN A 224 -9.00 21.60 11.40
CA ASN A 224 -9.53 20.42 12.07
C ASN A 224 -8.84 19.11 11.66
N SER A 225 -7.67 19.19 11.03
CA SER A 225 -6.81 18.02 10.79
C SER A 225 -6.32 17.42 12.11
N GLN A 226 -6.18 16.10 12.15
CA GLN A 226 -5.96 15.35 13.39
C GLN A 226 -4.74 14.44 13.31
N PHE A 227 -4.11 14.26 14.47
CA PHE A 227 -3.01 13.32 14.69
C PHE A 227 -1.81 13.55 13.75
N LEU A 228 -1.54 14.81 13.41
CA LEU A 228 -0.50 15.20 12.45
C LEU A 228 0.94 14.98 12.96
N GLU A 229 1.15 15.09 14.27
CA GLU A 229 2.47 14.94 14.88
C GLU A 229 2.87 13.46 14.97
N PRO A 230 4.02 13.06 14.40
CA PRO A 230 4.52 11.69 14.46
C PRO A 230 4.69 11.19 15.91
N ASP A 231 4.04 10.07 16.24
CA ASP A 231 4.18 9.37 17.53
C ASP A 231 4.01 7.86 17.33
N GLY A 232 5.11 7.12 17.47
CA GLY A 232 5.16 5.67 17.30
C GLY A 232 4.43 4.85 18.36
N ASN A 233 3.83 5.47 19.38
CA ASN A 233 2.88 4.81 20.27
C ASN A 233 1.49 4.65 19.64
N PHE A 234 1.18 5.41 18.57
CA PHE A 234 -0.11 5.43 17.90
C PHE A 234 -1.30 5.56 18.88
N PRO A 235 -1.34 6.63 19.70
CA PRO A 235 -2.24 6.72 20.86
C PRO A 235 -3.74 6.86 20.52
N ASN A 236 -4.08 7.10 19.25
CA ASN A 236 -5.45 7.41 18.82
C ASN A 236 -6.14 6.20 18.15
N HIS A 237 -5.52 5.68 17.10
CA HIS A 237 -5.93 4.46 16.39
C HIS A 237 -4.74 3.91 15.60
N ILE A 238 -4.88 2.71 15.04
CA ILE A 238 -3.89 2.16 14.13
C ILE A 238 -3.90 3.00 12.83
N PRO A 239 -2.76 3.56 12.38
CA PRO A 239 -2.67 4.30 11.12
C PRO A 239 -2.75 3.34 9.92
N ASN A 240 -3.97 2.94 9.58
CA ASN A 240 -4.26 2.05 8.47
C ASN A 240 -5.64 2.41 7.89
N PRO A 241 -5.73 2.88 6.64
CA PRO A 241 -7.00 3.21 6.00
C PRO A 241 -8.01 2.06 5.93
N GLU A 242 -7.58 0.79 6.01
CA GLU A 242 -8.49 -0.37 6.08
C GLU A 242 -9.02 -0.65 7.50
N ASN A 243 -8.48 0.00 8.54
CA ASN A 243 -8.93 -0.18 9.90
C ASN A 243 -10.26 0.57 10.14
N LYS A 244 -11.28 -0.16 10.64
CA LYS A 244 -12.64 0.38 10.84
C LYS A 244 -12.67 1.54 11.84
N GLU A 245 -11.87 1.51 12.90
CA GLU A 245 -11.82 2.58 13.91
C GLU A 245 -11.14 3.84 13.35
N ALA A 246 -10.04 3.67 12.63
CA ALA A 246 -9.32 4.74 11.95
C ALA A 246 -10.20 5.43 10.90
N MET A 247 -10.90 4.64 10.06
CA MET A 247 -11.82 5.18 9.06
C MET A 247 -13.00 5.91 9.71
N MET A 248 -13.58 5.33 10.77
CA MET A 248 -14.67 5.97 11.53
C MET A 248 -14.22 7.30 12.15
N SER A 249 -12.99 7.39 12.65
CA SER A 249 -12.39 8.62 13.19
C SER A 249 -12.44 9.77 12.17
N ILE A 250 -11.92 9.57 10.97
CA ILE A 250 -11.92 10.60 9.92
C ILE A 250 -13.33 10.90 9.39
N CYS A 251 -14.19 9.89 9.25
CA CYS A 251 -15.60 10.09 8.87
C CYS A 251 -16.32 11.02 9.85
N GLN A 252 -16.13 10.78 11.15
CA GLN A 252 -16.74 11.61 12.20
C GLN A 252 -16.16 13.03 12.23
N ALA A 253 -14.85 13.18 12.00
CA ALA A 253 -14.21 14.49 11.90
C ALA A 253 -14.80 15.31 10.74
N VAL A 254 -14.97 14.71 9.56
CA VAL A 254 -15.58 15.37 8.40
C VAL A 254 -17.01 15.84 8.71
N ILE A 255 -17.83 15.00 9.34
CA ILE A 255 -19.21 15.35 9.73
C ILE A 255 -19.23 16.48 10.76
N ASN A 256 -18.44 16.35 11.84
CA ASN A 256 -18.41 17.29 12.95
C ASN A 256 -18.00 18.70 12.52
N HIS A 257 -17.03 18.78 11.61
CA HIS A 257 -16.44 20.05 11.18
C HIS A 257 -16.98 20.53 9.83
N ARG A 258 -17.92 19.79 9.23
CA ARG A 258 -18.50 20.05 7.90
C ARG A 258 -17.40 20.28 6.87
N ALA A 259 -16.42 19.38 6.86
CA ALA A 259 -15.33 19.43 5.90
C ALA A 259 -15.83 19.04 4.51
N ASP A 260 -15.21 19.59 3.47
CA ASP A 260 -15.51 19.25 2.08
C ASP A 260 -14.89 17.92 1.67
N PHE A 261 -13.80 17.53 2.33
CA PHE A 261 -13.05 16.31 2.04
C PHE A 261 -12.23 15.85 3.24
N GLY A 262 -12.17 14.53 3.45
CA GLY A 262 -11.28 13.89 4.42
C GLY A 262 -10.22 13.06 3.73
N ILE A 263 -9.02 13.01 4.30
CA ILE A 263 -7.87 12.26 3.81
C ILE A 263 -7.32 11.44 4.97
N ILE A 264 -7.06 10.16 4.74
CA ILE A 264 -6.38 9.30 5.72
C ILE A 264 -5.22 8.56 5.06
N PHE A 265 -4.08 8.53 5.74
CA PHE A 265 -2.88 7.81 5.32
C PHE A 265 -2.59 6.64 6.25
N ASP A 266 -1.82 5.67 5.76
CA ASP A 266 -1.16 4.73 6.65
C ASP A 266 0.16 5.31 7.21
N THR A 267 0.85 4.54 8.07
CA THR A 267 2.02 5.00 8.81
C THR A 267 3.09 5.64 7.93
N ASP A 268 3.37 5.04 6.77
CA ASP A 268 4.48 5.39 5.89
C ASP A 268 4.03 5.98 4.53
N VAL A 269 2.74 6.26 4.38
CA VAL A 269 2.12 7.07 3.30
C VAL A 269 2.22 6.41 1.91
N ASP A 270 2.44 5.09 1.84
CA ASP A 270 2.29 4.35 0.57
C ASP A 270 0.84 3.94 0.30
N ARG A 271 -0.03 4.05 1.31
CA ARG A 271 -1.48 3.89 1.20
C ARG A 271 -2.23 5.12 1.64
N SER A 272 -3.38 5.31 1.01
CA SER A 272 -4.32 6.36 1.39
C SER A 272 -5.76 5.95 1.10
N ALA A 273 -6.68 6.59 1.79
CA ALA A 273 -8.10 6.62 1.42
C ALA A 273 -8.65 8.03 1.66
N ALA A 274 -9.90 8.24 1.27
CA ALA A 274 -10.57 9.51 1.41
C ALA A 274 -11.96 9.36 2.02
N VAL A 275 -12.56 10.50 2.37
CA VAL A 275 -13.93 10.61 2.86
C VAL A 275 -14.61 11.78 2.16
N ASP A 276 -15.85 11.59 1.70
CA ASP A 276 -16.64 12.65 1.08
C ASP A 276 -17.18 13.66 2.11
N SER A 277 -17.75 14.78 1.63
CA SER A 277 -18.33 15.82 2.48
C SER A 277 -19.52 15.37 3.33
N GLN A 278 -20.07 14.19 3.09
CA GLN A 278 -21.16 13.59 3.87
C GLN A 278 -20.64 12.61 4.93
N GLY A 279 -19.32 12.48 5.08
CA GLY A 279 -18.71 11.54 6.01
C GLY A 279 -18.77 10.09 5.54
N LYS A 280 -18.93 9.85 4.24
CA LYS A 280 -18.88 8.49 3.67
C LYS A 280 -17.47 8.16 3.20
N GLU A 281 -17.01 6.97 3.58
CA GLU A 281 -15.74 6.42 3.16
C GLU A 281 -15.64 6.28 1.62
N LEU A 282 -14.55 6.78 1.07
CA LEU A 282 -14.09 6.61 -0.30
C LEU A 282 -12.83 5.73 -0.27
N ASN A 283 -13.05 4.45 -0.03
CA ASN A 283 -12.01 3.42 0.07
C ASN A 283 -12.38 2.20 -0.78
N ARG A 284 -11.46 1.24 -0.92
CA ARG A 284 -11.68 -0.03 -1.62
C ARG A 284 -12.24 0.21 -3.03
N ASN A 285 -13.36 -0.42 -3.39
CA ASN A 285 -14.00 -0.28 -4.71
C ASN A 285 -14.31 1.20 -5.07
N LYS A 286 -14.74 2.03 -4.10
CA LYS A 286 -15.07 3.45 -4.36
C LYS A 286 -13.84 4.27 -4.73
N LEU A 287 -12.74 4.05 -4.01
CA LEU A 287 -11.46 4.71 -4.29
C LEU A 287 -10.96 4.33 -5.68
N ILE A 288 -10.98 3.03 -6.00
CA ILE A 288 -10.57 2.52 -7.32
C ILE A 288 -11.45 3.11 -8.42
N ALA A 289 -12.77 3.15 -8.23
CA ALA A 289 -13.70 3.75 -9.19
C ALA A 289 -13.42 5.23 -9.44
N LEU A 290 -13.16 6.01 -8.38
CA LEU A 290 -12.84 7.43 -8.47
C LEU A 290 -11.57 7.69 -9.26
N ILE A 291 -10.46 7.04 -8.88
CA ILE A 291 -9.20 7.24 -9.59
C ILE A 291 -9.28 6.68 -11.03
N SER A 292 -10.02 5.60 -11.26
CA SER A 292 -10.24 5.07 -12.61
C SER A 292 -11.01 6.06 -13.49
N ALA A 293 -12.01 6.77 -12.95
CA ALA A 293 -12.75 7.78 -13.70
C ALA A 293 -11.84 8.95 -14.13
N ILE A 294 -10.91 9.36 -13.26
CA ILE A 294 -9.91 10.40 -13.57
C ILE A 294 -8.94 9.89 -14.64
N ILE A 295 -8.35 8.71 -14.43
CA ILE A 295 -7.31 8.17 -15.31
C ILE A 295 -7.88 7.80 -16.68
N LEU A 296 -9.09 7.25 -16.79
CA LEU A 296 -9.69 6.90 -18.08
C LEU A 296 -10.17 8.12 -18.87
N LYS A 297 -10.40 9.26 -18.20
CA LYS A 297 -10.62 10.55 -18.87
C LYS A 297 -9.34 11.09 -19.51
N GLU A 298 -8.20 10.92 -18.85
CA GLU A 298 -6.87 11.33 -19.33
C GLU A 298 -6.30 10.33 -20.36
N HIS A 299 -6.55 9.04 -20.15
CA HIS A 299 -6.04 7.92 -20.93
C HIS A 299 -7.17 6.93 -21.30
N PRO A 300 -8.00 7.28 -22.30
CA PRO A 300 -9.11 6.44 -22.72
C PRO A 300 -8.69 5.02 -23.08
N HIS A 301 -9.54 4.04 -22.76
CA HIS A 301 -9.34 2.61 -23.04
C HIS A 301 -8.16 1.94 -22.33
N SER A 302 -7.50 2.63 -21.39
CA SER A 302 -6.44 2.05 -20.59
C SER A 302 -6.92 0.86 -19.76
N THR A 303 -5.99 -0.05 -19.50
CA THR A 303 -6.19 -1.19 -18.59
C THR A 303 -5.92 -0.77 -17.15
N ILE A 304 -6.91 -0.95 -16.29
CA ILE A 304 -6.81 -0.73 -14.85
C ILE A 304 -6.55 -2.07 -14.19
N VAL A 305 -5.38 -2.23 -13.58
CA VAL A 305 -4.99 -3.45 -12.89
C VAL A 305 -5.38 -3.33 -11.41
N THR A 306 -6.11 -4.31 -10.89
CA THR A 306 -6.51 -4.35 -9.47
C THR A 306 -6.17 -5.68 -8.80
N ASP A 307 -6.30 -5.73 -7.48
CA ASP A 307 -6.32 -7.00 -6.76
C ASP A 307 -7.61 -7.80 -7.04
N SER A 308 -7.59 -9.08 -6.63
CA SER A 308 -8.59 -10.08 -7.01
C SER A 308 -9.94 -9.93 -6.30
N ILE A 309 -9.98 -9.17 -5.20
CA ILE A 309 -11.15 -9.06 -4.32
C ILE A 309 -12.09 -7.91 -4.70
N THR A 310 -11.84 -7.24 -5.83
CA THR A 310 -12.73 -6.19 -6.34
C THR A 310 -14.09 -6.75 -6.77
N SER A 311 -15.11 -5.91 -6.62
CA SER A 311 -16.51 -6.27 -6.89
C SER A 311 -16.79 -6.44 -8.38
N ASP A 312 -17.86 -7.17 -8.69
CA ASP A 312 -18.38 -7.23 -10.06
C ASP A 312 -18.98 -5.87 -10.50
N GLY A 313 -19.53 -5.10 -9.54
CA GLY A 313 -20.02 -3.73 -9.77
C GLY A 313 -18.91 -2.79 -10.23
N LEU A 314 -17.71 -2.89 -9.64
CA LEU A 314 -16.53 -2.14 -10.09
C LEU A 314 -16.11 -2.54 -11.51
N THR A 315 -16.10 -3.84 -11.81
CA THR A 315 -15.79 -4.34 -13.17
C THR A 315 -16.73 -3.75 -14.19
N LYS A 316 -18.04 -3.82 -13.91
CA LYS A 316 -19.08 -3.24 -14.77
C LYS A 316 -18.86 -1.74 -14.96
N PHE A 317 -18.59 -1.02 -13.88
CA PHE A 317 -18.37 0.42 -13.92
C PHE A 317 -17.17 0.80 -14.80
N ILE A 318 -16.01 0.15 -14.62
CA ILE A 318 -14.80 0.43 -15.42
C ILE A 318 -15.01 0.11 -16.90
N GLU A 319 -15.59 -1.05 -17.22
CA GLU A 319 -15.70 -1.52 -18.61
C GLU A 319 -16.88 -0.87 -19.36
N GLN A 320 -18.02 -0.72 -18.71
CA GLN A 320 -19.26 -0.30 -19.36
C GLN A 320 -19.50 1.19 -19.26
N GLU A 321 -19.23 1.82 -18.12
CA GLU A 321 -19.45 3.26 -17.93
C GLU A 321 -18.22 4.05 -18.40
N LEU A 322 -17.03 3.70 -17.89
CA LEU A 322 -15.79 4.43 -18.18
C LEU A 322 -15.08 4.00 -19.47
N LYS A 323 -15.54 2.93 -20.13
CA LYS A 323 -14.98 2.39 -21.38
C LYS A 323 -13.48 2.01 -21.29
N GLY A 324 -13.01 1.68 -20.09
CA GLY A 324 -11.70 1.11 -19.83
C GLY A 324 -11.69 -0.42 -19.92
N LYS A 325 -10.59 -1.03 -19.47
CA LYS A 325 -10.50 -2.50 -19.30
C LYS A 325 -10.15 -2.81 -17.86
N HIS A 326 -10.92 -3.67 -17.20
CA HIS A 326 -10.62 -4.09 -15.85
C HIS A 326 -9.79 -5.38 -15.86
N HIS A 327 -8.56 -5.31 -15.36
CA HIS A 327 -7.68 -6.47 -15.24
C HIS A 327 -7.51 -6.83 -13.76
N ARG A 328 -8.40 -7.70 -13.27
CA ARG A 328 -8.29 -8.26 -11.92
C ARG A 328 -7.14 -9.24 -11.87
N PHE A 329 -6.19 -9.01 -10.98
CA PHE A 329 -4.99 -9.83 -10.82
C PHE A 329 -4.82 -10.32 -9.37
N LYS A 330 -3.65 -10.89 -9.05
CA LYS A 330 -3.33 -11.41 -7.72
C LYS A 330 -3.18 -10.26 -6.72
N ARG A 331 -3.71 -10.44 -5.51
CA ARG A 331 -3.53 -9.54 -4.37
C ARG A 331 -2.06 -9.51 -3.93
N GLY A 332 -1.67 -8.37 -3.38
CA GLY A 332 -0.31 -7.95 -3.05
C GLY A 332 0.12 -6.81 -3.98
N TYR A 333 0.40 -5.63 -3.42
CA TYR A 333 0.69 -4.41 -4.18
C TYR A 333 1.74 -4.62 -5.27
N LYS A 334 2.84 -5.31 -4.97
CA LYS A 334 3.87 -5.68 -5.96
C LYS A 334 3.34 -6.54 -7.09
N ASN A 335 2.42 -7.48 -6.85
CA ASN A 335 1.83 -8.28 -7.91
C ASN A 335 1.02 -7.40 -8.89
N VAL A 336 0.23 -6.47 -8.35
CA VAL A 336 -0.60 -5.55 -9.14
C VAL A 336 0.27 -4.57 -9.94
N ILE A 337 1.28 -3.98 -9.31
CA ILE A 337 2.23 -3.05 -9.95
C ILE A 337 3.04 -3.75 -11.04
N ASN A 338 3.64 -4.91 -10.73
CA ASN A 338 4.45 -5.66 -11.68
C ASN A 338 3.62 -6.15 -12.87
N GLU A 339 2.34 -6.44 -12.68
CA GLU A 339 1.45 -6.79 -13.77
C GLU A 339 1.16 -5.60 -14.70
N SER A 340 0.90 -4.40 -14.16
CA SER A 340 0.82 -3.19 -15.00
C SER A 340 2.10 -2.93 -15.78
N LEU A 341 3.27 -3.13 -15.17
CA LEU A 341 4.58 -3.02 -15.85
C LEU A 341 4.72 -4.04 -16.98
N ARG A 342 4.41 -5.32 -16.71
CA ARG A 342 4.44 -6.40 -17.71
C ARG A 342 3.52 -6.11 -18.90
N LEU A 343 2.28 -5.70 -18.62
CA LEU A 343 1.31 -5.34 -19.66
C LEU A 343 1.83 -4.20 -20.55
N ASN A 344 2.40 -3.15 -19.96
CA ASN A 344 2.98 -2.06 -20.73
C ASN A 344 4.17 -2.51 -21.60
N GLN A 345 5.01 -3.42 -21.12
CA GLN A 345 6.12 -4.01 -21.90
C GLN A 345 5.61 -4.84 -23.09
N GLU A 346 4.43 -5.46 -22.95
CA GLU A 346 3.75 -6.23 -24.00
C GLU A 346 2.91 -5.35 -24.95
N GLY A 347 2.95 -4.02 -24.78
CA GLY A 347 2.19 -3.07 -25.59
C GLY A 347 0.71 -2.93 -25.21
N ILE A 348 0.30 -3.47 -24.04
CA ILE A 348 -1.02 -3.27 -23.46
C ILE A 348 -0.94 -2.08 -22.50
N GLU A 349 -1.53 -0.97 -22.90
CA GLU A 349 -1.48 0.25 -22.10
C GLU A 349 -2.23 0.11 -20.77
N SER A 350 -1.51 0.31 -19.67
CA SER A 350 -2.03 0.40 -18.32
C SER A 350 -1.47 1.64 -17.63
N TRP A 351 -2.32 2.51 -17.10
CA TRP A 351 -1.91 3.74 -16.42
C TRP A 351 -2.09 3.69 -14.91
N LEU A 352 -2.81 2.69 -14.40
CA LEU A 352 -3.15 2.55 -12.99
C LEU A 352 -3.08 1.08 -12.55
N ALA A 353 -2.28 0.86 -11.51
CA ALA A 353 -2.29 -0.32 -10.66
C ALA A 353 -2.81 0.10 -9.28
N ILE A 354 -3.88 -0.51 -8.76
CA ILE A 354 -4.43 -0.14 -7.45
C ILE A 354 -5.08 -1.32 -6.74
N GLU A 355 -4.82 -1.44 -5.44
CA GLU A 355 -5.46 -2.44 -4.58
C GLU A 355 -6.61 -1.87 -3.76
N THR A 356 -7.52 -2.75 -3.33
CA THR A 356 -8.53 -2.38 -2.32
C THR A 356 -7.94 -1.94 -0.98
N SER A 357 -6.66 -2.23 -0.73
CA SER A 357 -5.91 -1.80 0.46
C SER A 357 -5.51 -0.32 0.45
N GLY A 358 -5.64 0.35 -0.70
CA GLY A 358 -5.25 1.76 -0.87
C GLY A 358 -3.85 1.97 -1.42
N HIS A 359 -3.07 0.91 -1.71
CA HIS A 359 -1.84 1.04 -2.51
C HIS A 359 -2.23 1.38 -3.94
N ALA A 360 -1.75 2.50 -4.46
CA ALA A 360 -1.99 2.91 -5.84
C ALA A 360 -0.71 3.41 -6.48
N ALA A 361 -0.43 2.88 -7.67
CA ALA A 361 0.73 3.21 -8.47
C ALA A 361 0.28 3.67 -9.86
N LEU A 362 0.69 4.87 -10.22
CA LEU A 362 0.35 5.48 -11.50
C LEU A 362 1.57 5.49 -12.41
N LYS A 363 1.35 5.24 -13.70
CA LYS A 363 2.43 5.22 -14.71
C LYS A 363 3.23 6.53 -14.76
N GLU A 364 2.54 7.66 -14.64
CA GLU A 364 3.15 9.00 -14.57
C GLU A 364 3.96 9.24 -13.29
N ASN A 365 3.79 8.44 -12.24
CA ASN A 365 4.56 8.47 -11.01
C ASN A 365 5.44 7.23 -10.87
N TYR A 366 6.11 6.83 -11.96
CA TYR A 366 7.07 5.71 -11.99
C TYR A 366 6.53 4.34 -11.58
N PHE A 367 5.20 4.16 -11.53
CA PHE A 367 4.57 3.01 -10.86
C PHE A 367 5.05 2.80 -9.42
N LEU A 368 5.37 3.89 -8.73
CA LEU A 368 5.55 3.91 -7.29
C LEU A 368 4.18 3.90 -6.61
N ASP A 369 4.00 3.03 -5.62
CA ASP A 369 2.87 3.12 -4.70
C ASP A 369 3.03 4.34 -3.79
N ASP A 370 2.24 5.37 -4.07
CA ASP A 370 2.36 6.67 -3.44
C ASP A 370 0.96 7.18 -3.09
N GLY A 371 0.58 7.01 -1.81
CA GLY A 371 -0.70 7.47 -1.29
C GLY A 371 -0.85 8.99 -1.41
N ALA A 372 0.22 9.75 -1.20
CA ALA A 372 0.18 11.20 -1.34
C ALA A 372 -0.04 11.64 -2.81
N TYR A 373 0.53 10.92 -3.78
CA TYR A 373 0.27 11.15 -5.20
C TYR A 373 -1.16 10.79 -5.59
N LEU A 374 -1.70 9.68 -5.09
CA LEU A 374 -3.10 9.30 -5.29
C LEU A 374 -4.05 10.41 -4.82
N ILE A 375 -3.88 10.86 -3.58
CA ILE A 375 -4.66 11.97 -3.01
C ILE A 375 -4.48 13.25 -3.82
N THR A 376 -3.26 13.54 -4.29
CA THR A 376 -3.00 14.69 -5.16
C THR A 376 -3.84 14.67 -6.44
N LYS A 377 -4.00 13.51 -7.09
CA LYS A 377 -4.88 13.36 -8.27
C LYS A 377 -6.35 13.59 -7.92
N LEU A 378 -6.82 13.06 -6.79
CA LEU A 378 -8.19 13.27 -6.33
C LEU A 378 -8.46 14.75 -6.01
N LEU A 379 -7.51 15.45 -5.38
CA LEU A 379 -7.65 16.87 -5.02
C LEU A 379 -7.68 17.77 -6.25
N ILE A 380 -6.89 17.47 -7.27
CA ILE A 380 -6.95 18.19 -8.55
C ILE A 380 -8.36 18.11 -9.15
N GLU A 381 -8.93 16.90 -9.22
CA GLU A 381 -10.28 16.74 -9.78
C GLU A 381 -11.36 17.30 -8.84
N LEU A 382 -11.21 17.18 -7.52
CA LEU A 382 -12.10 17.80 -6.53
C LEU A 382 -12.18 19.32 -6.75
N ALA A 383 -11.03 20.00 -6.84
CA ALA A 383 -10.99 21.44 -7.02
C ALA A 383 -11.57 21.86 -8.39
N LYS A 384 -11.28 21.11 -9.47
CA LYS A 384 -11.89 21.34 -10.78
C LYS A 384 -13.42 21.20 -10.75
N LEU A 385 -13.93 20.14 -10.13
CA LEU A 385 -15.37 19.92 -10.02
C LEU A 385 -16.04 21.00 -9.18
N LYS A 386 -15.38 21.49 -8.13
CA LYS A 386 -15.89 22.61 -7.32
C LYS A 386 -16.01 23.91 -8.12
N LEU A 387 -15.11 24.20 -9.06
CA LEU A 387 -15.27 25.32 -10.01
C LEU A 387 -16.56 25.20 -10.84
N ASP A 388 -16.96 23.97 -11.16
CA ASP A 388 -18.18 23.64 -11.88
C ASP A 388 -19.41 23.43 -10.99
N ASN A 389 -19.32 23.70 -9.67
CA ASN A 389 -20.35 23.41 -8.67
C ASN A 389 -20.78 21.94 -8.64
N LYS A 390 -19.83 21.02 -8.80
CA LYS A 390 -20.03 19.56 -8.74
C LYS A 390 -19.23 18.96 -7.60
N ASP A 391 -19.66 17.79 -7.15
CA ASP A 391 -18.97 17.00 -6.14
C ASP A 391 -18.15 15.87 -6.77
N LEU A 392 -17.05 15.51 -6.12
CA LEU A 392 -16.15 14.44 -6.59
C LEU A 392 -16.89 13.09 -6.72
N THR A 393 -17.81 12.80 -5.81
CA THR A 393 -18.59 11.56 -5.81
C THR A 393 -19.53 11.45 -7.01
N ALA A 394 -19.83 12.56 -7.70
CA ALA A 394 -20.61 12.53 -8.93
C ALA A 394 -19.95 11.68 -10.03
N LEU A 395 -18.62 11.51 -9.98
CA LEU A 395 -17.88 10.65 -10.91
C LEU A 395 -18.24 9.17 -10.77
N ILE A 396 -18.76 8.74 -9.61
CA ILE A 396 -19.04 7.34 -9.29
C ILE A 396 -20.50 7.08 -8.90
N ASN A 397 -21.42 7.99 -9.24
CA ASN A 397 -22.86 7.84 -8.91
C ASN A 397 -23.49 6.54 -9.46
N ASN A 398 -22.96 6.01 -10.56
CA ASN A 398 -23.44 4.78 -11.19
C ASN A 398 -22.67 3.53 -10.74
N LEU A 399 -21.76 3.64 -9.77
CA LEU A 399 -21.04 2.49 -9.23
C LEU A 399 -22.03 1.62 -8.45
N GLU A 400 -22.20 0.37 -8.91
CA GLU A 400 -22.99 -0.63 -8.20
C GLU A 400 -22.17 -1.18 -7.02
N GLU A 401 -22.76 -1.15 -5.82
CA GLU A 401 -22.16 -1.72 -4.61
C GLU A 401 -22.95 -2.97 -4.19
N PRO A 402 -22.26 -4.02 -3.68
CA PRO A 402 -22.93 -5.19 -3.14
C PRO A 402 -23.76 -4.80 -1.91
N LEU A 403 -24.86 -5.51 -1.68
CA LEU A 403 -25.68 -5.32 -0.50
C LEU A 403 -25.00 -5.87 0.76
N GLU A 404 -24.26 -6.98 0.63
CA GLU A 404 -23.45 -7.56 1.69
C GLU A 404 -22.09 -8.00 1.10
N SER A 405 -21.01 -7.81 1.87
CA SER A 405 -19.65 -8.18 1.51
C SER A 405 -18.90 -8.59 2.78
N GLU A 406 -18.39 -9.81 2.83
CA GLU A 406 -17.68 -10.34 4.00
C GLU A 406 -16.39 -11.07 3.59
N GLU A 407 -15.38 -11.00 4.47
CA GLU A 407 -14.14 -11.78 4.37
C GLU A 407 -14.05 -12.73 5.56
N PHE A 408 -14.00 -14.03 5.28
CA PHE A 408 -13.74 -15.08 6.25
C PHE A 408 -12.28 -15.55 6.16
N ARG A 409 -11.67 -15.89 7.29
CA ARG A 409 -10.27 -16.35 7.34
C ARG A 409 -10.17 -17.76 7.87
N LEU A 410 -10.11 -18.73 6.97
CA LEU A 410 -10.03 -20.15 7.36
C LEU A 410 -8.57 -20.50 7.70
N ILE A 411 -8.26 -20.67 8.98
CA ILE A 411 -6.90 -20.98 9.43
C ILE A 411 -6.55 -22.44 9.07
N ILE A 412 -5.39 -22.63 8.44
CA ILE A 412 -4.83 -23.95 8.14
C ILE A 412 -3.93 -24.37 9.30
N LYS A 413 -4.24 -25.52 9.92
CA LYS A 413 -3.44 -26.11 11.01
C LYS A 413 -2.32 -27.02 10.52
N ALA A 414 -2.37 -27.41 9.25
CA ALA A 414 -1.38 -28.28 8.61
C ALA A 414 0.02 -27.63 8.62
N GLU A 415 1.05 -28.42 8.90
CA GLU A 415 2.44 -27.96 8.92
C GLU A 415 2.86 -27.39 7.55
N ASN A 416 2.52 -28.09 6.47
CA ASN A 416 2.70 -27.61 5.10
C ASN A 416 1.40 -26.98 4.59
N PHE A 417 1.10 -25.77 5.08
CA PHE A 417 -0.14 -25.07 4.74
C PHE A 417 -0.29 -24.78 3.25
N LYS A 418 0.80 -24.62 2.48
CA LYS A 418 0.73 -24.29 1.05
C LYS A 418 0.21 -25.45 0.23
N ASP A 419 0.77 -26.64 0.45
CA ASP A 419 0.30 -27.85 -0.24
C ASP A 419 -1.12 -28.20 0.18
N TYR A 420 -1.43 -28.05 1.48
CA TYR A 420 -2.77 -28.28 2.00
C TYR A 420 -3.79 -27.31 1.38
N GLY A 421 -3.54 -26.01 1.43
CA GLY A 421 -4.43 -24.98 0.89
C GLY A 421 -4.61 -25.10 -0.62
N THR A 422 -3.56 -25.47 -1.37
CA THR A 422 -3.66 -25.74 -2.81
C THR A 422 -4.62 -26.89 -3.09
N LYS A 423 -4.51 -28.01 -2.34
CA LYS A 423 -5.43 -29.15 -2.47
C LYS A 423 -6.88 -28.77 -2.14
N VAL A 424 -7.11 -27.94 -1.12
CA VAL A 424 -8.46 -27.44 -0.78
C VAL A 424 -9.05 -26.67 -1.97
N ILE A 425 -8.27 -25.76 -2.59
CA ILE A 425 -8.72 -24.96 -3.74
C ILE A 425 -9.00 -25.84 -4.97
N GLU A 426 -8.15 -26.82 -5.26
CA GLU A 426 -8.36 -27.79 -6.35
C GLU A 426 -9.66 -28.56 -6.14
N LYS A 427 -9.90 -29.07 -4.93
CA LYS A 427 -11.14 -29.79 -4.59
C LYS A 427 -12.37 -28.89 -4.60
N LEU A 428 -12.24 -27.62 -4.21
CA LEU A 428 -13.33 -26.66 -4.32
C LEU A 428 -13.66 -26.36 -5.78
N THR A 429 -12.65 -26.39 -6.66
CA THR A 429 -12.81 -26.25 -8.11
C THR A 429 -13.61 -27.41 -8.69
N GLU A 430 -13.27 -28.65 -8.33
CA GLU A 430 -14.04 -29.84 -8.70
C GLU A 430 -15.47 -29.78 -8.15
N PHE A 431 -15.64 -29.41 -6.88
CA PHE A 431 -16.96 -29.29 -6.25
C PHE A 431 -17.83 -28.24 -6.95
N SER A 432 -17.24 -27.07 -7.24
CA SER A 432 -17.93 -25.94 -7.87
C SER A 432 -18.35 -26.23 -9.31
N ALA A 433 -17.53 -26.98 -10.06
CA ALA A 433 -17.85 -27.40 -11.42
C ALA A 433 -19.07 -28.34 -11.49
N ASN A 434 -19.38 -29.03 -10.39
CA ASN A 434 -20.53 -29.94 -10.29
C ASN A 434 -21.81 -29.25 -9.75
N GLN A 435 -21.76 -27.95 -9.44
CA GLN A 435 -22.95 -27.19 -9.03
C GLN A 435 -23.61 -26.57 -10.28
N PRO A 436 -24.87 -26.89 -10.61
CA PRO A 436 -25.53 -26.42 -11.83
C PRO A 436 -25.76 -24.90 -11.87
N ASP A 437 -25.79 -24.27 -10.71
CA ASP A 437 -26.10 -22.85 -10.47
C ASP A 437 -24.86 -22.00 -10.18
N TRP A 438 -23.67 -22.61 -10.14
CA TRP A 438 -22.41 -21.89 -10.01
C TRP A 438 -21.69 -21.79 -11.36
N LYS A 439 -20.89 -20.74 -11.51
CA LYS A 439 -20.03 -20.54 -12.67
C LYS A 439 -18.65 -20.11 -12.21
N ILE A 440 -17.65 -20.96 -12.45
CA ILE A 440 -16.25 -20.60 -12.27
C ILE A 440 -15.90 -19.48 -13.24
N ILE A 441 -15.32 -18.40 -12.72
CA ILE A 441 -14.96 -17.22 -13.50
C ILE A 441 -13.61 -17.45 -14.19
N PRO A 442 -13.54 -17.36 -15.53
CA PRO A 442 -12.28 -17.49 -16.26
C PRO A 442 -11.39 -16.26 -16.03
N ASN A 443 -10.11 -16.34 -16.42
CA ASN A 443 -9.13 -15.27 -16.23
C ASN A 443 -8.99 -14.82 -14.76
N ASN A 444 -9.05 -15.80 -13.86
CA ASN A 444 -8.81 -15.63 -12.43
C ASN A 444 -7.37 -16.05 -12.13
N TYR A 445 -6.56 -15.12 -11.59
CA TYR A 445 -5.11 -15.31 -11.48
C TYR A 445 -4.66 -15.81 -10.10
N GLU A 446 -5.57 -15.95 -9.13
CA GLU A 446 -5.29 -16.63 -7.85
C GLU A 446 -6.51 -17.37 -7.31
N GLY A 447 -6.30 -18.53 -6.70
CA GLY A 447 -7.37 -19.29 -6.07
C GLY A 447 -8.49 -19.67 -7.05
N ILE A 448 -9.73 -19.61 -6.56
CA ILE A 448 -10.94 -19.87 -7.36
C ILE A 448 -12.00 -18.80 -7.08
N ARG A 449 -12.43 -18.11 -8.14
CA ARG A 449 -13.58 -17.19 -8.12
C ARG A 449 -14.79 -17.83 -8.79
N VAL A 450 -15.93 -17.80 -8.11
CA VAL A 450 -17.16 -18.44 -8.55
C VAL A 450 -18.32 -17.46 -8.44
N SER A 451 -19.09 -17.31 -9.52
CA SER A 451 -20.37 -16.60 -9.50
C SER A 451 -21.49 -17.55 -9.12
N CYS A 452 -22.32 -17.11 -8.17
CA CYS A 452 -23.45 -17.82 -7.60
C CYS A 452 -24.76 -17.26 -8.16
N LYS A 453 -25.54 -18.08 -8.87
CA LYS A 453 -26.69 -17.60 -9.67
C LYS A 453 -28.05 -17.86 -9.04
N LEU A 454 -28.13 -18.61 -7.93
CA LEU A 454 -29.41 -18.81 -7.26
C LEU A 454 -29.99 -17.46 -6.83
N PRO A 455 -31.32 -17.24 -6.96
CA PRO A 455 -31.96 -15.99 -6.57
C PRO A 455 -31.67 -15.58 -5.11
N GLU A 456 -31.49 -16.54 -4.21
CA GLU A 456 -31.17 -16.36 -2.80
C GLU A 456 -29.67 -16.12 -2.53
N GLU A 457 -28.80 -16.27 -3.54
CA GLU A 457 -27.34 -16.05 -3.43
C GLU A 457 -26.90 -14.80 -4.20
N LYS A 458 -27.31 -14.70 -5.47
CA LYS A 458 -27.05 -13.63 -6.45
C LYS A 458 -25.76 -12.84 -6.16
N GLY A 459 -24.63 -13.53 -6.26
CA GLY A 459 -23.36 -13.06 -5.72
C GLY A 459 -22.15 -13.78 -6.31
N TRP A 460 -21.04 -13.70 -5.62
CA TRP A 460 -19.82 -14.43 -5.93
C TRP A 460 -19.04 -14.76 -4.66
N PHE A 461 -18.16 -15.76 -4.74
CA PHE A 461 -17.12 -15.97 -3.75
C PHE A 461 -15.74 -16.15 -4.40
N LEU A 462 -14.69 -15.78 -3.69
CA LEU A 462 -13.29 -16.05 -4.02
C LEU A 462 -12.64 -16.75 -2.83
N LEU A 463 -12.13 -17.96 -3.04
CA LEU A 463 -11.22 -18.60 -2.09
C LEU A 463 -9.80 -18.51 -2.64
N ARG A 464 -8.87 -17.96 -1.86
CA ARG A 464 -7.45 -17.87 -2.22
C ARG A 464 -6.56 -18.37 -1.09
N LEU A 465 -5.30 -18.64 -1.41
CA LEU A 465 -4.27 -18.98 -0.44
C LEU A 465 -3.49 -17.72 -0.05
N SER A 466 -3.37 -17.44 1.25
CA SER A 466 -2.54 -16.33 1.71
C SER A 466 -1.06 -16.54 1.33
N LEU A 467 -0.39 -15.46 0.93
CA LEU A 467 1.02 -15.50 0.52
C LEU A 467 1.97 -15.75 1.71
N HIS A 468 1.61 -15.26 2.89
CA HIS A 468 2.47 -15.20 4.07
C HIS A 468 1.96 -16.06 5.23
N ASP A 469 0.64 -16.09 5.43
CA ASP A 469 0.03 -16.71 6.61
C ASP A 469 -0.61 -18.06 6.27
N PRO A 470 -0.70 -19.00 7.23
CA PRO A 470 -1.36 -20.29 7.03
C PRO A 470 -2.89 -20.12 7.07
N VAL A 471 -3.45 -19.41 6.09
CA VAL A 471 -4.88 -19.05 6.02
C VAL A 471 -5.37 -19.13 4.58
N LEU A 472 -6.63 -19.55 4.40
CA LEU A 472 -7.41 -19.36 3.18
C LEU A 472 -8.42 -18.22 3.37
N PRO A 473 -8.15 -17.01 2.87
CA PRO A 473 -9.15 -15.96 2.79
C PRO A 473 -10.27 -16.34 1.82
N LEU A 474 -11.51 -16.25 2.30
CA LEU A 474 -12.74 -16.45 1.55
C LEU A 474 -13.51 -15.13 1.53
N ASN A 475 -13.56 -14.49 0.38
CA ASN A 475 -14.36 -13.28 0.17
C ASN A 475 -15.71 -13.67 -0.45
N ILE A 476 -16.81 -13.13 0.07
CA ILE A 476 -18.17 -13.34 -0.45
C ILE A 476 -18.85 -11.99 -0.63
N GLU A 477 -19.46 -11.74 -1.79
CA GLU A 477 -20.35 -10.61 -2.03
C GLU A 477 -21.70 -11.08 -2.55
N THR A 478 -22.77 -10.38 -2.17
CA THR A 478 -24.12 -10.64 -2.66
C THR A 478 -24.92 -9.35 -2.84
N ASN A 479 -25.89 -9.41 -3.74
CA ASN A 479 -26.88 -8.35 -3.95
C ASN A 479 -28.21 -8.62 -3.25
N ILE A 480 -28.26 -9.59 -2.32
CA ILE A 480 -29.48 -10.04 -1.64
C ILE A 480 -29.19 -10.14 -0.15
N GLN A 481 -30.15 -9.69 0.66
CA GLN A 481 -30.04 -9.72 2.11
C GLN A 481 -29.99 -11.18 2.60
N GLY A 482 -29.01 -11.49 3.46
CA GLY A 482 -28.71 -12.83 3.95
C GLY A 482 -28.01 -13.73 2.93
N GLY A 483 -27.64 -13.22 1.75
CA GLY A 483 -27.02 -14.02 0.69
C GLY A 483 -25.61 -14.51 1.06
N VAL A 484 -24.84 -13.75 1.85
CA VAL A 484 -23.54 -14.21 2.38
C VAL A 484 -23.72 -15.52 3.13
N ASN A 485 -24.69 -15.57 4.04
CA ASN A 485 -24.97 -16.75 4.84
C ASN A 485 -25.43 -17.94 3.97
N LYS A 486 -26.15 -17.71 2.88
CA LYS A 486 -26.55 -18.79 1.95
C LYS A 486 -25.35 -19.42 1.26
N ILE A 487 -24.45 -18.59 0.72
CA ILE A 487 -23.22 -19.05 0.06
C ILE A 487 -22.30 -19.73 1.09
N ALA A 488 -22.08 -19.10 2.25
CA ALA A 488 -21.25 -19.64 3.33
C ALA A 488 -21.72 -21.01 3.80
N ASN A 489 -23.02 -21.22 4.03
CA ASN A 489 -23.57 -22.52 4.48
C ASN A 489 -23.33 -23.66 3.48
N ARG A 490 -23.40 -23.38 2.17
CA ARG A 490 -23.05 -24.39 1.15
C ARG A 490 -21.57 -24.72 1.19
N LEU A 491 -20.73 -23.71 1.36
CA LEU A 491 -19.28 -23.87 1.46
C LEU A 491 -18.87 -24.61 2.74
N VAL A 492 -19.56 -24.40 3.87
CA VAL A 492 -19.36 -25.17 5.12
C VAL A 492 -19.53 -26.67 4.89
N THR A 493 -20.53 -27.07 4.10
CA THR A 493 -20.75 -28.48 3.75
C THR A 493 -19.53 -29.08 3.04
N PHE A 494 -18.90 -28.32 2.16
CA PHE A 494 -17.65 -28.71 1.51
C PHE A 494 -16.46 -28.69 2.47
N PHE A 495 -16.26 -27.60 3.23
CA PHE A 495 -15.08 -27.44 4.09
C PHE A 495 -15.06 -28.41 5.28
N ASN A 496 -16.21 -28.90 5.74
CA ASN A 496 -16.28 -29.93 6.79
C ASN A 496 -15.57 -31.24 6.42
N THR A 497 -15.21 -31.46 5.14
CA THR A 497 -14.40 -32.62 4.73
C THR A 497 -12.90 -32.44 4.96
N PHE A 498 -12.46 -31.29 5.49
CA PHE A 498 -11.06 -30.92 5.68
C PHE A 498 -10.72 -30.70 7.16
N GLU A 499 -10.15 -31.73 7.80
CA GLU A 499 -9.93 -31.76 9.26
C GLU A 499 -8.94 -30.71 9.80
N GLU A 500 -8.02 -30.23 8.96
CA GLU A 500 -7.00 -29.25 9.35
C GLU A 500 -7.41 -27.80 9.05
N LEU A 501 -8.65 -27.55 8.61
CA LEU A 501 -9.20 -26.20 8.50
C LEU A 501 -9.94 -25.81 9.78
N ASN A 502 -9.64 -24.62 10.29
CA ASN A 502 -10.45 -23.96 11.28
C ASN A 502 -11.58 -23.17 10.59
N LEU A 503 -12.82 -23.60 10.82
CA LEU A 503 -14.01 -22.98 10.24
C LEU A 503 -14.75 -22.05 11.20
N LYS A 504 -14.18 -21.76 12.38
CA LYS A 504 -14.83 -20.94 13.40
C LYS A 504 -15.39 -19.63 12.83
N ASP A 505 -14.56 -18.89 12.11
CA ASP A 505 -14.94 -17.61 11.50
C ASP A 505 -16.10 -17.74 10.50
N LEU A 506 -16.25 -18.89 9.83
CA LEU A 506 -17.30 -19.13 8.84
C LEU A 506 -18.63 -19.59 9.47
N LEU A 507 -18.59 -20.03 10.72
CA LEU A 507 -19.75 -20.57 11.46
C LEU A 507 -20.37 -19.56 12.43
N GLU A 508 -19.62 -18.53 12.81
CA GLU A 508 -20.07 -17.35 13.58
C GLU A 508 -20.72 -16.33 12.65
#